data_AF-A0A4Y8YA92-F1
#
_entry.id   AF-A0A4Y8YA92-F1
#
_cell.length_a   1.000
_cell.length_b   1.000
_cell.length_c   1.000
_cell.angle_alpha   90.00
_cell.angle_beta   90.00
_cell.angle_gamma   90.00
#
_symmetry.space_group_name_H-M   'P 1'
#
loop_
_entity.id
_entity.type
_entity.pdbx_description
1 polymer ?
#
loop_
_entity_poly.entity_id
_entity_poly.type
_entity_poly.pdbx_seq_one_letter_code
_entity_poly.pdbx_strand_id
1 'polypeptide(L)'
;MTDLSPDATEALAALAAVATRQILQDGAREAVPDAERLIRYAETLAIADGWEWGPGRSSVPSSITERYHKAADAALGVADEEQRDLRLELAEVRHVAQQNFQVARELRAELEQAREVTRRLAAHAAGFQDVLDDSDRDPWARTVRADIAALRAVLDPTAAAHGGQAEDGAQPTAARLSYRLEHRRPGDPVWQRNTPGIGANWSWQSREKADQRLAVARDRWPDYEHRLVAITTTVIETVATEAGAQR
;
A
#
# COMPACT_ATOMS: atom_id res chain seq x y z
N MET A 1 -45.41 1.51 22.72
CA MET A 1 -44.06 1.97 22.32
C MET A 1 -43.08 1.19 23.16
N THR A 2 -42.45 0.16 22.59
CA THR A 2 -41.45 -0.66 23.27
C THR A 2 -40.10 -0.20 22.74
N ASP A 3 -39.38 0.58 23.54
CA ASP A 3 -38.00 0.95 23.24
C ASP A 3 -37.16 -0.33 23.19
N LEU A 4 -36.37 -0.47 22.13
CA LEU A 4 -35.45 -1.58 21.99
C LEU A 4 -34.35 -1.42 23.05
N SER A 5 -34.02 -2.53 23.71
CA SER A 5 -32.83 -2.59 24.56
C SER A 5 -31.59 -2.14 23.75
N PRO A 6 -30.65 -1.38 24.35
CA PRO A 6 -29.39 -1.02 23.71
C PRO A 6 -28.68 -2.22 23.07
N ASP A 7 -28.71 -3.37 23.76
CA ASP A 7 -28.10 -4.63 23.30
C ASP A 7 -28.75 -5.16 22.02
N ALA A 8 -30.06 -4.99 21.85
CA ALA A 8 -30.76 -5.41 20.63
C ALA A 8 -30.40 -4.50 19.44
N THR A 9 -30.09 -3.23 19.72
CA THR A 9 -29.70 -2.25 18.71
C THR A 9 -28.27 -2.51 18.21
N GLU A 10 -27.37 -2.88 19.12
CA GLU A 10 -25.98 -3.25 18.79
C GLU A 10 -25.90 -4.59 18.04
N ALA A 11 -26.71 -5.59 18.44
CA ALA A 11 -26.81 -6.86 17.73
C ALA A 11 -27.35 -6.68 16.29
N LEU A 12 -28.37 -5.83 16.11
CA LEU A 12 -28.91 -5.47 14.80
C LEU A 12 -27.88 -4.73 13.94
N ALA A 13 -27.08 -3.84 14.52
CA ALA A 13 -26.01 -3.14 13.81
C ALA A 13 -24.88 -4.10 13.36
N ALA A 14 -24.52 -5.08 14.19
CA ALA A 14 -23.53 -6.09 13.84
C ALA A 14 -24.01 -7.03 12.72
N LEU A 15 -25.28 -7.45 12.78
CA LEU A 15 -25.92 -8.25 11.72
C LEU A 15 -26.04 -7.46 10.41
N ALA A 16 -26.40 -6.18 10.50
CA ALA A 16 -26.41 -5.27 9.36
C ALA A 16 -25.01 -5.20 8.71
N ALA A 17 -23.95 -4.97 9.49
CA ALA A 17 -22.59 -4.89 8.95
C ALA A 17 -22.13 -6.16 8.21
N VAL A 18 -22.55 -7.34 8.67
CA VAL A 18 -22.27 -8.62 8.00
C VAL A 18 -23.06 -8.75 6.69
N ALA A 19 -24.36 -8.40 6.71
CA ALA A 19 -25.21 -8.42 5.52
C ALA A 19 -24.74 -7.41 4.47
N THR A 20 -24.34 -6.20 4.87
CA THR A 20 -23.75 -5.18 3.98
C THR A 20 -22.51 -5.72 3.27
N ARG A 21 -21.62 -6.39 4.02
CA ARG A 21 -20.36 -6.91 3.47
C ARG A 21 -20.60 -8.03 2.47
N GLN A 22 -21.57 -8.91 2.72
CA GLN A 22 -21.96 -9.98 1.81
C GLN A 22 -22.55 -9.41 0.50
N ILE A 23 -23.45 -8.42 0.62
CA ILE A 23 -24.10 -7.78 -0.54
C ILE A 23 -23.12 -6.92 -1.34
N LEU A 24 -22.12 -6.29 -0.71
CA LEU A 24 -21.05 -5.57 -1.42
C LEU A 24 -20.12 -6.53 -2.17
N GLN A 25 -19.89 -7.75 -1.67
CA GLN A 25 -19.12 -8.77 -2.37
C GLN A 25 -19.87 -9.34 -3.58
N ASP A 26 -21.19 -9.52 -3.46
CA ASP A 26 -22.03 -10.06 -4.54
C ASP A 26 -22.43 -8.97 -5.57
N GLY A 27 -22.62 -7.73 -5.13
CA GLY A 27 -23.06 -6.58 -5.93
C GLY A 27 -21.99 -5.92 -6.78
N ALA A 28 -20.72 -6.32 -6.67
CA ALA A 28 -19.64 -5.82 -7.53
C ALA A 28 -19.80 -6.21 -9.02
N ARG A 29 -20.83 -6.99 -9.38
CA ARG A 29 -21.05 -7.50 -10.75
C ARG A 29 -22.21 -6.88 -11.52
N GLU A 30 -23.16 -6.20 -10.88
CA GLU A 30 -24.28 -5.55 -11.59
C GLU A 30 -24.88 -4.40 -10.76
N ALA A 31 -25.13 -3.26 -11.42
CA ALA A 31 -25.75 -2.09 -10.79
C ALA A 31 -27.25 -2.36 -10.56
N VAL A 32 -27.57 -3.04 -9.46
CA VAL A 32 -28.96 -3.25 -9.02
C VAL A 32 -29.58 -1.89 -8.68
N PRO A 33 -30.80 -1.57 -9.16
CA PRO A 33 -31.49 -0.32 -8.81
C PRO A 33 -31.65 -0.14 -7.29
N ASP A 34 -31.48 1.10 -6.80
CA ASP A 34 -31.47 1.41 -5.36
C ASP A 34 -32.71 0.91 -4.60
N ALA A 35 -33.88 0.97 -5.24
CA ALA A 35 -35.14 0.49 -4.66
C ALA A 35 -35.13 -1.04 -4.43
N GLU A 36 -34.57 -1.81 -5.36
CA GLU A 36 -34.48 -3.26 -5.25
C GLU A 36 -33.39 -3.69 -4.25
N ARG A 37 -32.29 -2.93 -4.21
CA ARG A 37 -31.23 -3.10 -3.20
C ARG A 37 -31.77 -2.89 -1.79
N LEU A 38 -32.57 -1.85 -1.58
CA LEU A 38 -33.21 -1.53 -0.30
C LEU A 38 -34.22 -2.60 0.14
N ILE A 39 -35.03 -3.13 -0.78
CA ILE A 39 -35.97 -4.22 -0.50
C ILE A 39 -35.22 -5.49 -0.08
N ARG A 40 -34.23 -5.96 -0.87
CA ARG A 40 -33.45 -7.16 -0.55
C ARG A 40 -32.70 -7.03 0.79
N TYR A 41 -32.24 -5.82 1.10
CA TYR A 41 -31.54 -5.56 2.36
C TYR A 41 -32.50 -5.59 3.56
N ALA A 42 -33.66 -4.95 3.45
CA ALA A 42 -34.71 -5.01 4.47
C ALA A 42 -35.19 -6.46 4.70
N GLU A 43 -35.31 -7.24 3.63
CA GLU A 43 -35.63 -8.68 3.66
C GLU A 43 -34.57 -9.48 4.43
N THR A 44 -33.30 -9.23 4.15
CA THR A 44 -32.18 -9.92 4.81
C THR A 44 -32.15 -9.62 6.30
N LEU A 45 -32.37 -8.36 6.70
CA LEU A 45 -32.44 -7.97 8.11
C LEU A 45 -33.62 -8.62 8.83
N ALA A 46 -34.79 -8.68 8.19
CA ALA A 46 -35.96 -9.32 8.78
C ALA A 46 -35.76 -10.83 8.96
N ILE A 47 -35.20 -11.53 7.96
CA ILE A 47 -34.88 -12.95 8.04
C ILE A 47 -33.86 -13.23 9.16
N ALA A 48 -32.85 -12.36 9.30
CA ALA A 48 -31.86 -12.48 10.37
C ALA A 48 -32.47 -12.36 11.78
N ASP A 49 -33.51 -11.55 11.94
CA ASP A 49 -34.28 -11.42 13.18
C ASP A 49 -35.34 -12.54 13.37
N GLY A 50 -35.35 -13.54 12.48
CA GLY A 50 -36.24 -14.71 12.57
C GLY A 50 -37.63 -14.50 11.96
N TRP A 51 -37.85 -13.43 11.21
CA TRP A 51 -39.11 -13.20 10.49
C TRP A 51 -39.10 -13.93 9.15
N GLU A 52 -40.18 -14.65 8.85
CA GLU A 52 -40.41 -15.15 7.49
C GLU A 52 -40.86 -14.00 6.58
N TRP A 53 -40.01 -13.63 5.62
CA TRP A 53 -40.33 -12.61 4.60
C TRP A 53 -40.40 -13.26 3.21
N GLY A 54 -41.46 -12.98 2.43
CA GLY A 54 -41.56 -13.45 1.05
C GLY A 54 -42.97 -13.37 0.45
N PRO A 55 -43.09 -13.48 -0.89
CA PRO A 55 -44.38 -13.41 -1.59
C PRO A 55 -45.28 -14.58 -1.18
N GLY A 56 -46.45 -14.25 -0.61
CA GLY A 56 -47.47 -15.24 -0.21
C GLY A 56 -47.41 -15.69 1.26
N ARG A 57 -46.46 -15.21 2.07
CA ARG A 57 -46.45 -15.44 3.52
C ARG A 57 -46.81 -14.16 4.26
N SER A 58 -48.09 -14.03 4.61
CA SER A 58 -48.58 -12.93 5.44
C SER A 58 -48.28 -13.22 6.90
N SER A 59 -47.35 -12.46 7.51
CA SER A 59 -47.65 -11.72 8.74
C SER A 59 -46.44 -10.92 9.25
N VAL A 60 -45.74 -10.17 8.39
CA VAL A 60 -44.94 -9.05 8.91
C VAL A 60 -45.90 -7.86 9.00
N PRO A 61 -46.27 -7.38 10.20
CA PRO A 61 -47.09 -6.19 10.34
C PRO A 61 -46.43 -5.02 9.59
N SER A 62 -47.23 -4.13 9.01
CA SER A 62 -46.73 -2.96 8.27
C SER A 62 -45.71 -2.13 9.08
N SER A 63 -45.91 -2.03 10.39
CA SER A 63 -44.97 -1.35 11.31
C SER A 63 -43.60 -2.01 11.42
N ILE A 64 -43.53 -3.34 11.24
CA ILE A 64 -42.28 -4.10 11.25
C ILE A 64 -41.57 -3.96 9.89
N THR A 65 -42.32 -4.04 8.79
CA THR A 65 -41.80 -3.76 7.44
C THR A 65 -41.20 -2.35 7.35
N GLU A 66 -41.91 -1.34 7.84
CA GLU A 66 -41.41 0.05 7.87
C GLU A 66 -40.13 0.20 8.71
N ARG A 67 -40.05 -0.51 9.85
CA ARG A 67 -38.84 -0.53 10.69
C ARG A 67 -37.63 -1.10 9.94
N TYR A 68 -37.78 -2.23 9.23
CA TYR A 68 -36.66 -2.83 8.50
C TYR A 68 -36.29 -2.03 7.24
N HIS A 69 -37.27 -1.42 6.54
CA HIS A 69 -36.96 -0.50 5.45
C HIS A 69 -36.17 0.72 5.94
N LYS A 70 -36.54 1.30 7.08
CA LYS A 70 -35.81 2.43 7.66
C LYS A 70 -34.40 2.03 8.10
N ALA A 71 -34.23 0.85 8.69
CA ALA A 71 -32.92 0.33 9.06
C ALA A 71 -32.06 0.03 7.82
N ALA A 72 -32.66 -0.50 6.76
CA ALA A 72 -31.99 -0.75 5.49
C ALA A 72 -31.53 0.53 4.80
N ASP A 73 -32.39 1.55 4.76
CA ASP A 73 -32.07 2.86 4.20
C ASP A 73 -30.89 3.52 4.93
N ALA A 74 -30.92 3.52 6.27
CA ALA A 74 -29.82 4.04 7.07
C ALA A 74 -28.50 3.26 6.86
N ALA A 75 -28.55 1.93 6.81
CA ALA A 75 -27.36 1.11 6.60
C ALA A 75 -26.78 1.28 5.18
N LEU A 76 -27.62 1.38 4.16
CA LEU A 76 -27.19 1.64 2.79
C LEU A 76 -26.60 3.04 2.64
N GLY A 77 -27.17 4.05 3.33
CA GLY A 77 -26.61 5.40 3.36
C GLY A 77 -25.18 5.43 3.91
N VAL A 78 -24.93 4.74 5.02
CA VAL A 78 -23.58 4.61 5.60
C VAL A 78 -22.64 3.86 4.64
N ALA A 79 -23.10 2.75 4.05
CA ALA A 79 -22.29 1.97 3.12
C ALA A 79 -21.92 2.75 1.84
N ASP A 80 -22.86 3.55 1.30
CA ASP A 80 -22.61 4.39 0.13
C ASP A 80 -21.65 5.54 0.45
N GLU A 81 -21.72 6.11 1.65
CA GLU A 81 -20.77 7.13 2.15
C GLU A 81 -19.35 6.54 2.30
N GLU A 82 -19.21 5.40 2.98
CA GLU A 82 -17.93 4.69 3.09
C GLU A 82 -17.37 4.30 1.72
N GLN A 83 -18.22 3.82 0.80
CA GLN A 83 -17.80 3.48 -0.55
C GLN A 83 -17.39 4.71 -1.36
N ARG A 84 -18.03 5.86 -1.12
CA ARG A 84 -17.64 7.14 -1.74
C ARG A 84 -16.27 7.58 -1.23
N ASP A 85 -16.03 7.52 0.07
CA ASP A 85 -14.74 7.89 0.68
C ASP A 85 -13.61 7.00 0.17
N LEU A 86 -13.82 5.68 0.13
CA LEU A 86 -12.84 4.73 -0.43
C LEU A 86 -12.53 5.01 -1.91
N ARG A 87 -13.52 5.42 -2.70
CA ARG A 87 -13.30 5.81 -4.10
C ARG A 87 -12.48 7.09 -4.22
N LEU A 88 -12.70 8.06 -3.33
CA LEU A 88 -11.93 9.30 -3.28
C LEU A 88 -10.47 9.02 -2.88
N GLU A 89 -10.26 8.24 -1.82
CA GLU A 89 -8.91 7.81 -1.40
C GLU A 89 -8.19 7.04 -2.51
N LEU A 90 -8.86 6.11 -3.19
CA LEU A 90 -8.28 5.37 -4.30
C LEU A 90 -7.91 6.29 -5.47
N ALA A 91 -8.73 7.30 -5.76
CA ALA A 91 -8.45 8.28 -6.80
C ALA A 91 -7.21 9.12 -6.45
N GLU A 92 -7.07 9.53 -5.19
CA GLU A 92 -5.89 10.24 -4.69
C GLU A 92 -4.62 9.39 -4.80
N VAL A 93 -4.67 8.13 -4.33
CA VAL A 93 -3.54 7.20 -4.43
C VAL A 93 -3.11 6.99 -5.88
N ARG A 94 -4.08 6.85 -6.79
CA ARG A 94 -3.80 6.74 -8.23
C ARG A 94 -3.16 8.00 -8.79
N HIS A 95 -3.63 9.17 -8.38
CA HIS A 95 -3.06 10.45 -8.82
C HIS A 95 -1.60 10.58 -8.38
N VAL A 96 -1.29 10.32 -7.11
CA VAL A 96 0.08 10.34 -6.58
C VAL A 96 0.97 9.32 -7.30
N ALA A 97 0.47 8.11 -7.56
CA ALA A 97 1.21 7.10 -8.30
C ALA A 97 1.56 7.54 -9.74
N GLN A 98 0.62 8.20 -10.43
CA GLN A 98 0.85 8.75 -11.76
C GLN A 98 1.89 9.87 -11.76
N GLN A 99 1.82 10.78 -10.77
CA GLN A 99 2.83 11.84 -10.59
C GLN A 99 4.22 11.25 -10.35
N ASN A 100 4.34 10.28 -9.44
CA ASN A 100 5.62 9.62 -9.15
C ASN A 100 6.19 8.90 -10.38
N PHE A 101 5.33 8.27 -11.19
CA PHE A 101 5.78 7.64 -12.43
C PHE A 101 6.31 8.66 -13.44
N GLN A 102 5.67 9.83 -13.54
CA GLN A 102 6.13 10.90 -14.42
C GLN A 102 7.48 11.46 -13.97
N VAL A 103 7.63 11.76 -12.68
CA VAL A 103 8.90 12.24 -12.10
C VAL A 103 10.03 11.22 -12.32
N ALA A 104 9.75 9.94 -12.08
CA ALA A 104 10.73 8.88 -12.32
C ALA A 104 11.13 8.77 -13.81
N ARG A 105 10.21 9.06 -14.73
CA ARG A 105 10.50 9.07 -16.16
C ARG A 105 11.40 10.25 -16.55
N GLU A 106 11.12 11.43 -16.01
CA GLU A 106 11.91 12.65 -16.25
C GLU A 106 13.33 12.50 -15.69
N LEU A 107 13.47 12.06 -14.44
CA LEU A 107 14.78 11.79 -13.82
C LEU A 107 15.61 10.78 -14.61
N ARG A 108 14.99 9.74 -15.20
CA ARG A 108 15.69 8.78 -16.06
C ARG A 108 16.18 9.44 -17.34
N ALA A 109 15.38 10.30 -17.96
CA ALA A 109 15.78 11.02 -19.16
C ALA A 109 16.94 11.98 -18.88
N GLU A 110 16.88 12.71 -17.77
CA GLU A 110 17.96 13.60 -17.31
C GLU A 110 19.25 12.84 -17.00
N LEU A 111 19.14 11.68 -16.33
CA LEU A 111 20.29 10.83 -16.04
C LEU A 111 20.96 10.32 -17.33
N GLU A 112 20.17 9.89 -18.32
CA GLU A 112 20.71 9.48 -19.63
C GLU A 112 21.37 10.64 -20.38
N GLN A 113 20.81 11.85 -20.30
CA GLN A 113 21.43 13.04 -20.87
C GLN A 113 22.77 13.37 -20.17
N ALA A 114 22.83 13.29 -18.83
CA ALA A 114 24.06 13.48 -18.08
C ALA A 114 25.11 12.43 -18.47
N ARG A 115 24.71 11.16 -18.59
CA ARG A 115 25.59 10.07 -19.05
C ARG A 115 26.15 10.33 -20.45
N GLU A 116 25.33 10.84 -21.38
CA GLU A 116 25.77 11.22 -22.72
C GLU A 116 26.78 12.38 -22.69
N VAL A 117 26.54 13.42 -21.89
CA VAL A 117 27.50 14.51 -21.70
C VAL A 117 28.83 13.97 -21.18
N THR A 118 28.80 13.14 -20.14
CA THR A 118 30.01 12.57 -19.56
C THR A 118 30.73 11.62 -20.53
N ARG A 119 30.00 10.83 -21.33
CA ARG A 119 30.59 10.00 -22.39
C ARG A 119 31.34 10.86 -23.42
N ARG A 120 30.74 11.98 -23.86
CA ARG A 120 31.39 12.93 -24.77
C ARG A 120 32.64 13.56 -24.14
N LEU A 121 32.56 13.98 -22.88
CA LEU A 121 33.71 14.52 -22.15
C LEU A 121 34.85 13.48 -22.05
N ALA A 122 34.54 12.24 -21.71
CA ALA A 122 35.53 11.16 -21.63
C ALA A 122 36.15 10.81 -22.99
N ALA A 123 35.41 10.98 -24.09
CA ALA A 123 35.93 10.83 -25.45
C ALA A 123 36.86 11.99 -25.83
N HIS A 124 36.46 13.24 -25.55
CA HIS A 124 37.32 14.41 -25.78
C HIS A 124 38.62 14.31 -24.97
N ALA A 125 38.53 13.91 -23.70
CA ALA A 125 39.70 13.76 -22.84
C ALA A 125 40.68 12.69 -23.35
N ALA A 126 40.18 11.62 -24.01
CA ALA A 126 41.02 10.62 -24.68
C ALA A 126 41.81 11.21 -25.86
N GLY A 127 41.24 12.19 -26.57
CA GLY A 127 41.93 12.88 -27.66
C GLY A 127 43.10 13.76 -27.18
N PHE A 128 43.14 14.10 -25.88
CA PHE A 128 44.28 14.80 -25.26
C PHE A 128 45.31 13.83 -24.68
N GLN A 129 45.09 12.52 -24.77
CA GLN A 129 45.91 11.53 -24.11
C GLN A 129 47.33 11.47 -24.70
N ASP A 130 47.49 11.69 -26.01
CA ASP A 130 48.81 11.81 -26.65
C ASP A 130 49.63 12.99 -26.08
N VAL A 131 48.98 14.11 -25.74
CA VAL A 131 49.63 15.27 -25.11
C VAL A 131 49.98 14.99 -23.64
N LEU A 132 49.17 14.18 -22.97
CA LEU A 132 49.41 13.77 -21.58
C LEU A 132 50.49 12.70 -21.46
N ASP A 133 50.60 11.81 -22.44
CA ASP A 133 51.58 10.72 -22.49
C ASP A 133 52.99 11.25 -22.82
N ASP A 134 53.10 12.30 -23.65
CA ASP A 134 54.36 13.04 -23.84
C ASP A 134 54.84 13.77 -22.56
N SER A 135 53.94 13.96 -21.58
CA SER A 135 54.21 14.62 -20.30
C SER A 135 54.23 13.65 -19.11
N ASP A 136 54.69 12.42 -19.32
CA ASP A 136 54.70 11.32 -18.32
C ASP A 136 55.42 11.63 -16.99
N ARG A 137 56.13 12.75 -16.88
CA ARG A 137 56.77 13.22 -15.64
C ARG A 137 55.91 14.17 -14.81
N ASP A 138 54.80 14.66 -15.35
CA ASP A 138 54.02 15.72 -14.71
C ASP A 138 52.92 15.14 -13.78
N PRO A 139 52.91 15.47 -12.48
CA PRO A 139 51.88 15.00 -11.54
C PRO A 139 50.44 15.26 -11.99
N TRP A 140 50.23 16.35 -12.75
CA TRP A 140 48.91 16.74 -13.26
C TRP A 140 48.36 15.73 -14.29
N ALA A 141 49.20 15.19 -15.17
CA ALA A 141 48.78 14.23 -16.20
C ALA A 141 48.31 12.89 -15.61
N ARG A 142 48.82 12.52 -14.43
CA ARG A 142 48.36 11.33 -13.68
C ARG A 142 46.99 11.55 -13.06
N THR A 143 46.74 12.72 -12.47
CA THR A 143 45.43 13.06 -11.89
C THR A 143 44.34 13.07 -12.95
N VAL A 144 44.60 13.71 -14.11
CA VAL A 144 43.62 13.75 -15.21
C VAL A 144 43.30 12.36 -15.76
N ARG A 145 44.30 11.48 -15.92
CA ARG A 145 44.09 10.08 -16.34
C ARG A 145 43.23 9.30 -15.32
N ALA A 146 43.46 9.50 -14.02
CA ALA A 146 42.65 8.90 -12.97
C ALA A 146 41.19 9.37 -13.01
N ASP A 147 40.97 10.68 -13.21
CA ASP A 147 39.63 11.27 -13.29
C ASP A 147 38.85 10.75 -14.51
N ILE A 148 39.50 10.62 -15.68
CA ILE A 148 38.88 10.03 -16.88
C ILE A 148 38.49 8.57 -16.64
N ALA A 149 39.35 7.79 -15.98
CA ALA A 149 39.06 6.40 -15.66
C ALA A 149 37.89 6.27 -14.67
N ALA A 150 37.84 7.14 -13.64
CA ALA A 150 36.74 7.21 -12.69
C ALA A 150 35.41 7.57 -13.38
N LEU A 151 35.42 8.57 -14.27
CA LEU A 151 34.23 8.95 -15.04
C LEU A 151 33.74 7.80 -15.94
N ARG A 152 34.64 7.05 -16.57
CA ARG A 152 34.25 5.87 -17.38
C ARG A 152 33.66 4.75 -16.52
N ALA A 153 34.20 4.50 -15.33
CA ALA A 153 33.69 3.48 -14.42
C ALA A 153 32.27 3.83 -13.91
N VAL A 154 32.00 5.10 -13.61
CA VAL A 154 30.66 5.58 -13.22
C VAL A 154 29.64 5.44 -14.37
N LEU A 155 30.10 5.52 -15.61
CA LEU A 155 29.27 5.40 -16.80
C LEU A 155 29.00 3.97 -17.25
N ASP A 156 29.74 2.99 -16.72
CA ASP A 156 29.55 1.59 -17.07
C ASP A 156 28.40 0.98 -16.23
N PRO A 157 27.23 0.70 -16.83
CA PRO A 157 26.09 0.17 -16.08
C PRO A 157 26.34 -1.25 -15.52
N THR A 158 27.36 -1.96 -16.01
CA THR A 158 27.71 -3.31 -15.52
C THR A 158 28.56 -3.28 -14.24
N ALA A 159 29.31 -2.20 -14.03
CA ALA A 159 30.10 -1.97 -12.81
C ALA A 159 29.19 -1.59 -11.62
N ALA A 160 28.13 -0.83 -11.87
CA ALA A 160 27.14 -0.46 -10.85
C ALA A 160 26.37 -1.66 -10.27
N ALA A 161 26.28 -2.78 -11.01
CA ALA A 161 25.63 -4.00 -10.54
C ALA A 161 26.50 -4.87 -9.62
N HIS A 162 27.82 -4.65 -9.57
CA HIS A 162 28.78 -5.51 -8.85
C HIS A 162 29.62 -4.79 -7.79
N GLY A 163 29.57 -3.45 -7.72
CA GLY A 163 30.38 -2.63 -6.80
C GLY A 163 29.55 -1.73 -5.90
N GLY A 164 28.59 -2.28 -5.15
CA GLY A 164 27.81 -1.55 -4.16
C GLY A 164 28.60 -1.26 -2.88
N GLN A 165 29.73 -0.55 -2.97
CA GLN A 165 30.40 0.08 -1.81
C GLN A 165 31.47 1.07 -2.30
N ALA A 166 31.04 2.29 -2.66
CA ALA A 166 31.88 3.47 -2.63
C ALA A 166 30.99 4.69 -2.36
N GLU A 167 31.28 5.35 -1.24
CA GLU A 167 30.72 6.61 -0.79
C GLU A 167 31.07 7.71 -1.82
N ASP A 168 30.08 8.40 -2.39
CA ASP A 168 29.82 9.83 -2.17
C ASP A 168 28.62 10.30 -3.04
N GLY A 169 27.75 11.14 -2.48
CA GLY A 169 26.87 12.06 -3.23
C GLY A 169 25.43 11.68 -3.60
N ALA A 170 24.98 10.42 -3.53
CA ALA A 170 23.57 10.07 -3.73
C ALA A 170 22.99 9.49 -2.44
N GLN A 171 22.00 10.19 -1.85
CA GLN A 171 21.34 9.73 -0.63
C GLN A 171 20.85 8.27 -0.81
N PRO A 172 21.12 7.39 0.16
CA PRO A 172 20.85 5.97 0.04
C PRO A 172 19.35 5.73 -0.12
N THR A 173 18.99 4.93 -1.12
CA THR A 173 17.70 4.24 -1.19
C THR A 173 17.63 3.28 -0.01
N ALA A 174 17.14 3.76 1.13
CA ALA A 174 17.00 2.96 2.32
C ALA A 174 15.86 1.95 2.10
N ALA A 175 16.21 0.76 1.60
CA ALA A 175 15.34 -0.39 1.70
C ALA A 175 15.09 -0.65 3.20
N ARG A 176 13.89 -0.31 3.66
CA ARG A 176 13.45 -0.58 5.04
C ARG A 176 12.92 -1.99 5.09
N LEU A 177 13.67 -2.88 5.74
CA LEU A 177 13.17 -4.19 6.10
C LEU A 177 12.24 -4.06 7.29
N SER A 178 11.05 -4.63 7.17
CA SER A 178 10.08 -4.71 8.25
C SER A 178 9.51 -6.12 8.34
N TYR A 179 8.96 -6.48 9.49
CA TYR A 179 8.43 -7.79 9.78
C TYR A 179 6.97 -7.67 10.20
N ARG A 180 6.10 -8.55 9.71
CA ARG A 180 4.69 -8.58 10.05
C ARG A 180 4.29 -9.95 10.57
N LEU A 181 3.43 -9.99 11.57
CA LEU A 181 2.84 -11.22 12.10
C LEU A 181 1.55 -11.54 11.34
N GLU A 182 1.40 -12.79 10.93
CA GLU A 182 0.18 -13.31 10.34
C GLU A 182 -0.28 -14.55 11.14
N HIS A 183 -1.59 -14.77 11.15
CA HIS A 183 -2.19 -15.87 11.89
C HIS A 183 -3.30 -16.56 11.08
N ARG A 184 -3.65 -17.79 11.44
CA ARG A 184 -4.80 -18.52 10.92
C ARG A 184 -5.25 -19.60 11.89
N ARG A 185 -6.47 -20.12 11.76
CA ARG A 185 -6.84 -21.35 12.48
C ARG A 185 -6.24 -22.57 11.78
N PRO A 186 -5.92 -23.63 12.53
CA PRO A 186 -5.51 -24.89 11.94
C PRO A 186 -6.57 -25.36 10.91
N GLY A 187 -6.12 -25.62 9.68
CA GLY A 187 -6.99 -26.03 8.58
C GLY A 187 -7.49 -24.88 7.67
N ASP A 188 -7.36 -23.61 8.08
CA ASP A 188 -7.73 -22.50 7.21
C ASP A 188 -6.71 -22.29 6.07
N PRO A 189 -7.16 -22.06 4.83
CA PRO A 189 -6.25 -21.84 3.71
C PRO A 189 -5.67 -20.41 3.68
N VAL A 190 -6.31 -19.45 4.36
CA VAL A 190 -5.97 -18.03 4.27
C VAL A 190 -5.29 -17.55 5.55
N TRP A 191 -4.14 -16.91 5.38
CA TRP A 191 -3.46 -16.20 6.47
C TRP A 191 -4.06 -14.81 6.64
N GLN A 192 -4.49 -14.50 7.85
CA GLN A 192 -5.07 -13.21 8.20
C GLN A 192 -4.00 -12.29 8.79
N ARG A 193 -4.09 -11.03 8.38
CA ARG A 193 -3.33 -9.94 8.98
C ARG A 193 -3.98 -9.58 10.33
N ASN A 194 -3.17 -9.15 11.28
CA ASN A 194 -3.58 -8.68 12.62
C ASN A 194 -4.15 -9.79 13.52
N THR A 195 -3.29 -10.37 14.36
CA THR A 195 -3.74 -11.27 15.44
C THR A 195 -4.70 -10.52 16.39
N PRO A 196 -5.88 -11.08 16.71
CA PRO A 196 -6.85 -10.47 17.62
C PRO A 196 -6.18 -10.04 18.93
N GLY A 197 -6.45 -8.82 19.41
CA GLY A 197 -5.91 -8.34 20.69
C GLY A 197 -4.45 -7.83 20.68
N ILE A 198 -3.76 -7.80 19.53
CA ILE A 198 -2.43 -7.14 19.38
C ILE A 198 -2.51 -5.77 18.68
N GLY A 199 -3.66 -5.34 18.16
CA GLY A 199 -3.86 -4.01 17.55
C GLY A 199 -3.52 -3.94 16.05
N ALA A 200 -3.90 -2.84 15.39
CA ALA A 200 -4.12 -2.81 13.93
C ALA A 200 -2.91 -2.47 13.04
N ASN A 201 -1.82 -1.88 13.54
CA ASN A 201 -0.70 -1.39 12.72
C ASN A 201 0.67 -1.86 13.23
N TRP A 202 1.16 -3.01 12.75
CA TRP A 202 2.40 -3.59 13.28
C TRP A 202 3.25 -4.23 12.18
N SER A 203 4.03 -3.39 11.50
CA SER A 203 5.29 -3.82 10.91
C SER A 203 6.43 -3.41 11.86
N TRP A 204 7.27 -4.35 12.25
CA TRP A 204 8.43 -4.08 13.12
C TRP A 204 9.69 -3.96 12.27
N GLN A 205 10.51 -2.96 12.53
CA GLN A 205 11.81 -2.81 11.85
C GLN A 205 12.87 -3.76 12.43
N SER A 206 12.71 -4.20 13.68
CA SER A 206 13.62 -5.16 14.34
C SER A 206 13.07 -6.58 14.28
N ARG A 207 13.90 -7.51 13.80
CA ARG A 207 13.57 -8.94 13.77
C ARG A 207 13.41 -9.50 15.18
N GLU A 208 14.29 -9.13 16.10
CA GLU A 208 14.24 -9.59 17.49
C GLU A 208 12.92 -9.23 18.16
N LYS A 209 12.46 -7.98 17.96
CA LYS A 209 11.16 -7.53 18.48
C LYS A 209 10.00 -8.28 17.82
N ALA A 210 10.11 -8.60 16.55
CA ALA A 210 9.12 -9.37 15.81
C ALA A 210 9.03 -10.82 16.34
N ASP A 211 10.18 -11.44 16.62
CA ASP A 211 10.26 -12.79 17.21
C ASP A 211 9.73 -12.82 18.66
N GLN A 212 10.03 -11.80 19.47
CA GLN A 212 9.42 -11.65 20.80
C GLN A 212 7.89 -11.57 20.72
N ARG A 213 7.34 -10.83 19.75
CA ARG A 213 5.89 -10.74 19.55
C ARG A 213 5.29 -12.03 19.02
N LEU A 214 6.00 -12.76 18.16
CA LEU A 214 5.61 -14.10 17.73
C LEU A 214 5.52 -15.07 18.92
N ALA A 215 6.48 -15.02 19.85
CA ALA A 215 6.44 -15.83 21.06
C ALA A 215 5.23 -15.51 21.94
N VAL A 216 4.96 -14.21 22.20
CA VAL A 216 3.77 -13.77 22.94
C VAL A 216 2.47 -14.19 22.26
N ALA A 217 2.39 -14.12 20.93
CA ALA A 217 1.19 -14.53 20.20
C ALA A 217 0.93 -16.03 20.31
N ARG A 218 1.99 -16.86 20.25
CA ARG A 218 1.88 -18.32 20.41
C ARG A 218 1.46 -18.71 21.82
N ASP A 219 1.96 -18.02 22.83
CA ASP A 219 1.59 -18.26 24.23
C ASP A 219 0.12 -17.85 24.50
N ARG A 220 -0.29 -16.69 24.00
CA ARG A 220 -1.62 -16.12 24.26
C ARG A 220 -2.75 -16.73 23.43
N TRP A 221 -2.44 -17.21 22.22
CA TRP A 221 -3.41 -17.86 21.32
C TRP A 221 -2.84 -19.17 20.77
N PRO A 222 -2.76 -20.23 21.59
CA PRO A 222 -2.24 -21.53 21.17
C PRO A 222 -3.12 -22.22 20.11
N ASP A 223 -4.40 -21.86 20.03
CA ASP A 223 -5.36 -22.40 19.06
C ASP A 223 -5.15 -21.87 17.62
N TYR A 224 -4.20 -20.95 17.43
CA TYR A 224 -3.89 -20.34 16.14
C TYR A 224 -2.48 -20.70 15.70
N GLU A 225 -2.31 -20.90 14.39
CA GLU A 225 -0.99 -20.94 13.79
C GLU A 225 -0.51 -19.51 13.55
N HIS A 226 0.74 -19.21 13.94
CA HIS A 226 1.35 -17.88 13.79
C HIS A 226 2.65 -17.96 12.98
N ARG A 227 2.84 -17.00 12.07
CA ARG A 227 4.07 -16.87 11.28
C ARG A 227 4.53 -15.42 11.15
N LEU A 228 5.83 -15.26 10.94
CA LEU A 228 6.45 -13.97 10.63
C LEU A 228 6.69 -13.85 9.12
N VAL A 229 6.37 -12.69 8.55
CA VAL A 229 6.60 -12.36 7.14
C VAL A 229 7.53 -11.16 7.07
N ALA A 230 8.64 -11.29 6.35
CA ALA A 230 9.53 -10.17 6.06
C ALA A 230 8.99 -9.36 4.87
N ILE A 231 8.99 -8.03 5.00
CA ILE A 231 8.51 -7.07 4.02
C ILE A 231 9.63 -6.07 3.78
N THR A 232 10.17 -6.06 2.56
CA THR A 232 11.15 -5.07 2.12
C THR A 232 10.41 -3.90 1.47
N THR A 233 10.52 -2.72 2.07
CA THR A 233 9.94 -1.48 1.53
C THR A 233 11.05 -0.58 1.02
N THR A 234 11.10 -0.34 -0.29
CA THR A 234 12.04 0.61 -0.89
C THR A 234 11.41 1.99 -0.91
N VAL A 235 11.95 2.92 -0.12
CA VAL A 235 11.55 4.34 -0.15
C VAL A 235 12.42 5.05 -1.16
N ILE A 236 11.77 5.73 -2.12
CA ILE A 236 12.43 6.59 -3.08
C ILE A 236 12.18 8.02 -2.59
N GLU A 237 13.16 8.60 -1.90
CA GLU A 237 13.13 10.02 -1.54
C GLU A 237 13.57 10.85 -2.75
N THR A 238 12.66 11.66 -3.27
CA THR A 238 12.97 12.65 -4.30
C THR A 238 13.32 13.95 -3.59
N VAL A 239 14.58 14.34 -3.59
CA VAL A 239 15.00 15.64 -3.05
C VAL A 239 14.47 16.73 -3.98
N ALA A 240 13.55 17.55 -3.50
CA ALA A 240 13.12 18.74 -4.22
C ALA A 240 14.25 19.78 -4.15
N THR A 241 14.98 19.96 -5.23
CA THR A 241 15.96 21.05 -5.35
C THR A 241 15.19 22.36 -5.35
N GLU A 242 15.33 23.16 -4.28
CA GLU A 242 14.83 24.54 -4.25
C GLU A 242 15.49 25.34 -5.38
N ALA A 243 14.72 25.60 -6.43
CA ALA A 243 15.08 26.53 -7.47
C ALA A 243 14.96 27.96 -6.92
N GLY A 244 16.10 28.50 -6.49
CA GLY A 244 16.49 29.91 -6.61
C GLY A 244 15.45 30.98 -6.28
N ALA A 245 15.43 31.42 -5.01
CA ALA A 245 15.13 32.80 -4.70
C ALA A 245 16.34 33.68 -5.11
N GLN A 246 16.34 34.16 -6.35
CA GLN A 246 17.12 35.33 -6.74
C GLN A 246 16.18 36.36 -7.40
N ARG A 247 15.91 37.44 -6.67
CA ARG A 247 15.59 38.76 -7.21
C ARG A 247 16.60 39.74 -6.64
#